data_AF-A0A7C1S039-F1
#
_entry.id   AF-A0A7C1S039-F1
#
_cell.length_a   1.000
_cell.length_b   1.000
_cell.length_c   1.000
_cell.angle_alpha   90.00
_cell.angle_beta   90.00
_cell.angle_gamma   90.00
#
_symmetry.space_group_name_H-M   'P 1'
#
loop_
_entity.id
_entity.type
_entity.pdbx_description
1 polymer ?
#
loop_
_entity_poly.entity_id
_entity_poly.type
_entity_poly.pdbx_seq_one_letter_code
_entity_poly.pdbx_strand_id
1 'polypeptide(L)'
;MKGRLLILAAILVVFSAGAAVVVPRGRQIEFAGDGLGNVVFNGSVHAGMGKVCEDCHNLDIFPMQQKGVANISIKDMMVGNQCGVCHNGKVAFGVADNCMKCHRQQ
;
A
#
# COMPACT_ATOMS: atom_id res chain seq x y z
N MET A 1 40.67 -35.62 17.86
CA MET A 1 39.26 -35.52 18.30
C MET A 1 38.77 -34.10 18.03
N LYS A 2 38.55 -33.79 16.75
CA LYS A 2 38.12 -32.48 16.23
C LYS A 2 36.64 -32.62 15.87
N GLY A 3 35.76 -32.47 16.85
CA GLY A 3 34.35 -32.81 16.64
C GLY A 3 33.52 -32.43 17.84
N ARG A 4 33.27 -31.13 17.99
CA ARG A 4 32.23 -30.58 18.88
C ARG A 4 32.01 -29.07 18.80
N LEU A 5 32.57 -28.35 17.82
CA LEU A 5 32.46 -26.88 17.75
C LEU A 5 31.78 -26.35 16.48
N LEU A 6 30.87 -27.11 15.87
CA LEU A 6 30.13 -26.70 14.68
C LEU A 6 28.59 -26.81 14.82
N ILE A 7 28.05 -26.83 16.04
CA ILE A 7 26.59 -26.94 16.30
C ILE A 7 26.05 -25.69 17.02
N LEU A 8 26.66 -24.51 16.81
CA LEU A 8 26.13 -23.23 17.32
C LEU A 8 25.72 -22.25 16.20
N ALA A 9 25.58 -22.73 14.96
CA ALA A 9 25.24 -21.89 13.80
C ALA A 9 23.84 -22.15 13.22
N ALA A 10 22.95 -22.88 13.92
CA ALA A 10 21.71 -23.38 13.32
C ALA A 10 20.40 -22.81 13.87
N ILE A 11 20.39 -21.88 14.84
CA ILE A 11 19.14 -21.36 15.43
C ILE A 11 19.16 -19.83 15.56
N LEU A 12 19.37 -19.12 14.46
CA LEU A 12 19.08 -17.68 14.38
C LEU A 12 18.69 -17.26 12.95
N VAL A 13 18.15 -18.18 12.15
CA VAL A 13 17.31 -17.79 11.01
C VAL A 13 15.94 -17.44 11.60
N VAL A 14 15.89 -16.33 12.32
CA VAL A 14 14.62 -15.72 12.72
C VAL A 14 13.93 -15.34 11.44
N PHE A 15 12.84 -16.04 11.18
CA PHE A 15 11.83 -15.78 10.17
C PHE A 15 11.48 -14.28 10.16
N SER A 16 12.16 -13.47 9.35
CA SER A 16 11.66 -12.16 8.98
C SER A 16 10.59 -12.35 7.90
N ALA A 17 9.47 -12.94 8.31
CA ALA A 17 8.21 -12.79 7.61
C ALA A 17 7.86 -11.29 7.67
N GLY A 18 8.38 -10.53 6.70
CA GLY A 18 7.93 -9.17 6.47
C GLY A 18 6.42 -9.22 6.29
N ALA A 19 5.68 -8.69 7.26
CA ALA A 19 4.24 -8.61 7.21
C ALA A 19 3.87 -7.87 5.91
N ALA A 20 3.16 -8.54 5.01
CA ALA A 20 2.54 -7.86 3.89
C ALA A 20 1.63 -6.76 4.47
N VAL A 21 1.90 -5.50 4.14
CA VAL A 21 1.09 -4.38 4.59
C VAL A 21 -0.16 -4.33 3.71
N VAL A 22 -1.13 -5.20 4.04
CA VAL A 22 -2.47 -5.16 3.47
C VAL A 22 -3.32 -4.22 4.32
N VAL A 23 -4.17 -3.42 3.69
CA VAL A 23 -5.05 -2.48 4.40
C VAL A 23 -6.51 -2.97 4.30
N PRO A 24 -6.90 -3.98 5.12
CA PRO A 24 -8.27 -4.49 5.10
C PRO A 24 -9.25 -3.49 5.73
N ARG A 25 -10.54 -3.84 5.70
CA ARG A 25 -11.58 -3.13 6.46
C ARG A 25 -11.15 -2.96 7.93
N GLY A 26 -11.34 -1.76 8.46
CA GLY A 26 -10.94 -1.37 9.82
C GLY A 26 -9.48 -0.90 9.95
N ARG A 27 -8.70 -0.94 8.87
CA ARG A 27 -7.31 -0.47 8.85
C ARG A 27 -7.14 0.73 7.92
N GLN A 28 -6.11 1.50 8.21
CA GLN A 28 -5.69 2.64 7.42
C GLN A 28 -4.17 2.58 7.26
N ILE A 29 -3.67 3.18 6.18
CA ILE A 29 -2.25 3.45 5.98
C ILE A 29 -2.09 4.92 5.64
N GLU A 30 -0.97 5.49 6.06
CA GLU A 30 -0.62 6.88 5.84
C GLU A 30 0.61 6.96 4.94
N PHE A 31 0.55 7.87 3.97
CA PHE A 31 1.63 8.20 3.06
C PHE A 31 2.05 9.64 3.29
N ALA A 32 3.35 9.92 3.19
CA ALA A 32 3.83 11.28 3.06
C ALA A 32 3.27 11.87 1.75
N GLY A 33 2.64 13.05 1.82
CA GLY A 33 2.06 13.70 0.64
C GLY A 33 2.91 14.83 0.09
N ASP A 34 4.24 14.65 0.09
CA ASP A 34 5.21 15.56 -0.53
C ASP A 34 5.01 17.05 -0.20
N GLY A 35 4.75 17.35 1.07
CA GLY A 35 4.56 18.74 1.56
C GLY A 35 3.14 19.29 1.41
N LEU A 36 2.21 18.55 0.79
CA LEU A 36 0.79 18.95 0.67
C LEU A 36 -0.08 18.46 1.83
N GLY A 37 0.52 17.78 2.82
CA GLY A 37 -0.18 17.09 3.90
C GLY A 37 -0.25 15.60 3.66
N ASN A 38 -0.38 14.82 4.74
CA ASN A 38 -0.33 13.37 4.67
C ASN A 38 -1.58 12.82 4.00
N VAL A 39 -1.40 11.72 3.26
CA VAL A 39 -2.48 11.02 2.57
C VAL A 39 -2.85 9.79 3.37
N VAL A 40 -4.12 9.68 3.76
CA VAL A 40 -4.62 8.50 4.49
C VAL A 40 -5.47 7.66 3.57
N PHE A 41 -5.01 6.46 3.24
CA PHE A 41 -5.85 5.44 2.60
C PHE A 41 -6.60 4.64 3.66
N ASN A 42 -7.91 4.48 3.46
CA ASN A 42 -8.79 3.80 4.42
C ASN A 42 -9.47 2.59 3.77
N GLY A 43 -9.17 1.40 4.29
CA GLY A 43 -9.72 0.14 3.78
C GLY A 43 -11.22 -0.01 4.04
N SER A 44 -11.77 0.60 5.10
CA SER A 44 -13.21 0.59 5.37
C SER A 44 -14.00 1.39 4.35
N VAL A 45 -13.48 2.54 3.91
CA VAL A 45 -14.14 3.38 2.90
C VAL A 45 -14.24 2.62 1.58
N HIS A 46 -13.12 2.08 1.10
CA HIS A 46 -13.09 1.36 -0.17
C HIS A 46 -13.90 0.06 -0.13
N ALA A 47 -13.77 -0.74 0.95
CA ALA A 47 -14.59 -1.94 1.13
C ALA A 47 -16.09 -1.60 1.25
N GLY A 48 -16.43 -0.46 1.87
CA GLY A 48 -17.81 0.03 1.95
C GLY A 48 -18.41 0.42 0.60
N MET A 49 -17.58 0.72 -0.40
CA MET A 49 -17.97 0.96 -1.78
C MET A 49 -18.04 -0.34 -2.62
N GLY A 50 -17.98 -1.50 -1.97
CA GLY A 50 -18.08 -2.81 -2.63
C GLY A 50 -16.76 -3.31 -3.22
N LYS A 51 -15.62 -2.65 -2.95
CA LYS A 51 -14.32 -3.13 -3.41
C LYS A 51 -13.87 -4.35 -2.63
N VAL A 52 -13.42 -5.37 -3.36
CA VAL A 52 -12.87 -6.60 -2.81
C VAL A 52 -11.35 -6.62 -2.95
N CYS A 53 -10.68 -7.55 -2.26
CA CYS A 53 -9.20 -7.59 -2.20
C CYS A 53 -8.55 -7.59 -3.60
N GLU A 54 -9.10 -8.37 -4.52
CA GLU A 54 -8.56 -8.57 -5.88
C GLU A 54 -8.74 -7.34 -6.78
N ASP A 55 -9.68 -6.46 -6.46
CA ASP A 55 -9.89 -5.21 -7.21
C ASP A 55 -8.71 -4.25 -7.08
N CYS A 56 -7.92 -4.37 -6.00
CA CYS A 56 -6.75 -3.54 -5.76
C CYS A 56 -5.45 -4.34 -5.82
N HIS A 57 -5.48 -5.57 -5.30
CA HIS A 57 -4.29 -6.41 -5.17
C HIS A 57 -4.15 -7.37 -6.33
N ASN A 58 -3.65 -6.85 -7.43
CA ASN A 58 -3.36 -7.56 -8.67
C ASN A 58 -2.04 -7.05 -9.27
N LEU A 59 -1.63 -7.62 -10.40
CA LEU A 59 -0.35 -7.29 -11.03
C LEU A 59 -0.29 -5.86 -11.60
N ASP A 60 -1.43 -5.22 -11.82
CA ASP A 60 -1.51 -3.94 -12.53
C ASP A 60 -1.64 -2.74 -11.58
N ILE A 61 -2.22 -2.93 -10.39
CA ILE A 61 -2.51 -1.83 -9.45
C ILE A 61 -1.58 -1.86 -8.23
N PHE A 62 -1.71 -2.88 -7.37
CA PHE A 62 -0.87 -3.08 -6.20
C PHE A 62 -0.44 -4.55 -6.04
N PRO A 63 0.67 -4.95 -6.67
CA PRO A 63 1.13 -6.34 -6.62
C PRO A 63 1.47 -6.76 -5.19
N MET A 64 0.87 -7.88 -4.74
CA MET A 64 1.07 -8.42 -3.38
C MET A 64 2.51 -8.87 -3.11
N GLN A 65 3.30 -9.09 -4.16
CA GLN A 65 4.70 -9.49 -4.07
C GLN A 65 5.62 -8.33 -3.66
N GLN A 66 5.15 -7.07 -3.75
CA GLN A 66 5.91 -5.92 -3.28
C GLN A 66 5.83 -5.81 -1.75
N LYS A 67 6.98 -5.94 -1.09
CA LYS A 67 7.10 -5.71 0.36
C LYS A 67 7.27 -4.22 0.64
N GLY A 68 6.47 -3.69 1.56
CA GLY A 68 6.57 -2.29 2.02
C GLY A 68 5.48 -1.38 1.43
N VAL A 69 5.64 -0.08 1.64
CA VAL A 69 4.74 0.94 1.09
C VAL A 69 5.00 1.08 -0.40
N ALA A 70 3.97 0.95 -1.23
CA ALA A 70 4.10 1.17 -2.67
C ALA A 70 4.63 2.58 -2.94
N ASN A 71 5.58 2.71 -3.87
CA ASN A 71 5.97 4.01 -4.39
C ASN A 71 4.82 4.54 -5.24
N ILE A 72 4.07 5.50 -4.70
CA ILE A 72 2.92 6.13 -5.34
C ILE A 72 3.29 7.55 -5.69
N SER A 73 3.09 7.95 -6.94
CA SER A 73 3.33 9.33 -7.38
C SER A 73 2.10 9.91 -8.07
N ILE A 74 1.91 11.23 -7.96
CA ILE A 74 0.83 11.92 -8.69
C ILE A 74 0.99 11.77 -10.20
N LYS A 75 2.23 11.68 -10.70
CA LYS A 75 2.51 11.46 -12.13
C LYS A 75 1.94 10.13 -12.60
N ASP A 76 2.15 9.05 -11.84
CA ASP A 76 1.64 7.73 -12.17
C ASP A 76 0.11 7.68 -12.07
N MET A 77 -0.45 8.33 -11.06
CA MET A 77 -1.92 8.41 -10.91
C MET A 77 -2.58 9.17 -12.06
N MET A 78 -1.97 10.25 -12.55
CA MET A 78 -2.51 11.03 -13.68
C MET A 78 -2.53 10.26 -15.01
N VAL A 79 -1.66 9.26 -15.16
CA VAL A 79 -1.67 8.35 -16.33
C VAL A 79 -2.47 7.06 -16.08
N GLY A 80 -3.21 6.99 -14.98
CA GLY A 80 -4.16 5.91 -14.70
C GLY A 80 -3.61 4.73 -13.90
N ASN A 81 -2.46 4.87 -13.24
CA ASN A 81 -1.90 3.81 -12.38
C ASN A 81 -2.37 3.96 -10.93
N GLN A 82 -2.29 2.85 -10.17
CA GLN A 82 -2.53 2.83 -8.72
C GLN A 82 -3.89 3.48 -8.35
N CYS A 83 -3.91 4.51 -7.50
CA CYS A 83 -5.14 5.21 -7.11
C CYS A 83 -5.87 5.79 -8.34
N GLY A 84 -5.11 6.22 -9.36
CA GLY A 84 -5.62 6.79 -10.61
C GLY A 84 -6.40 5.82 -11.47
N VAL A 85 -6.30 4.50 -11.25
CA VAL A 85 -7.12 3.51 -11.95
C VAL A 85 -8.61 3.76 -11.71
N CYS A 86 -8.96 4.17 -10.49
CA CYS A 86 -10.34 4.47 -10.10
C CYS A 86 -10.58 5.98 -9.91
N HIS A 87 -9.60 6.72 -9.38
CA HIS A 87 -9.69 8.18 -9.22
C HIS A 87 -9.38 8.92 -10.53
N ASN A 88 -10.18 8.63 -11.56
CA ASN A 88 -10.04 9.09 -12.93
C ASN A 88 -11.19 10.00 -13.41
N GLY A 89 -12.07 10.42 -12.50
CA GLY A 89 -13.24 11.24 -12.82
C GLY A 89 -14.43 10.45 -13.38
N LYS A 90 -14.30 9.12 -13.57
CA LYS A 90 -15.36 8.24 -14.07
C LYS A 90 -15.84 7.25 -13.02
N VAL A 91 -14.90 6.54 -12.37
CA VAL A 91 -15.22 5.54 -11.34
C VAL A 91 -15.33 6.20 -9.96
N ALA A 92 -14.40 7.11 -9.67
CA ALA A 92 -14.41 7.99 -8.51
C ALA A 92 -13.95 9.39 -8.94
N PHE A 93 -13.96 10.35 -8.00
CA PHE A 93 -13.43 11.70 -8.26
C PHE A 93 -11.99 11.62 -8.78
N GLY A 94 -11.63 12.47 -9.74
CA GLY A 94 -10.31 12.50 -10.34
C GLY A 94 -9.24 12.93 -9.34
N VAL A 95 -8.03 12.40 -9.49
CA VAL A 95 -6.88 12.76 -8.63
C VAL A 95 -6.53 14.24 -8.66
N ALA A 96 -6.88 14.96 -9.73
CA ALA A 96 -6.69 16.40 -9.85
C ALA A 96 -7.90 17.24 -9.41
N ASP A 97 -9.06 16.63 -9.16
CA ASP A 97 -10.31 17.38 -8.97
C ASP A 97 -10.43 17.94 -7.55
N ASN A 98 -9.86 17.26 -6.54
CA ASN A 98 -9.99 17.66 -5.15
C ASN A 98 -8.84 17.13 -4.29
N CYS A 99 -7.74 17.89 -4.23
CA CYS A 99 -6.52 17.52 -3.51
C CYS A 99 -6.78 17.23 -2.02
N MET A 100 -7.68 17.98 -1.38
CA MET A 100 -7.98 17.90 0.06
C MET A 100 -8.71 16.60 0.46
N LYS A 101 -9.32 15.89 -0.49
CA LYS A 101 -9.94 14.58 -0.20
C LYS A 101 -8.91 13.52 0.17
N CYS A 102 -7.69 13.66 -0.31
CA CYS A 102 -6.59 12.74 -0.03
C CYS A 102 -5.57 13.38 0.92
N HIS A 103 -5.10 14.58 0.59
CA HIS A 103 -4.09 15.31 1.35
C HIS A 103 -4.75 16.07 2.50
N ARG A 104 -4.71 15.50 3.70
CA ARG A 104 -5.18 16.20 4.89
C ARG A 104 -4.04 17.03 5.45
N GLN A 105 -4.27 18.33 5.53
CA GLN A 105 -3.44 19.21 6.36
C GLN A 105 -3.73 18.84 7.82
N GLN A 106 -2.65 18.55 8.55
CA GLN A 106 -2.72 18.24 9.98
C GLN A 106 -3.07 19.50 10.78
#